data_AF-A0A1I8EQM6-F1
#
_entry.id   AF-A0A1I8EQM6-F1
#
_cell.length_a   1.000
_cell.length_b   1.000
_cell.length_c   1.000
_cell.angle_alpha   90.00
_cell.angle_beta   90.00
_cell.angle_gamma   90.00
#
_symmetry.space_group_name_H-M   'P 1'
#
loop_
_entity.id
_entity.type
_entity.pdbx_description
1 polymer ?
#
loop_
_entity_poly.entity_id
_entity_poly.type
_entity_poly.pdbx_seq_one_letter_code
_entity_poly.pdbx_strand_id
1 'polypeptide(L)'
;MQARDCKCHRLAISLNETLNSINFEADFRKAVQSLTAVGIDCMRLDKERNNKSADDYITSMAKSAGPEELRMMRTQATDQMKMIYFYRYWCLKEAVLKATGEGLLSDLSRLNFHIEPRERYRPRCFITSTTVSLDGKLQDEWILEETFIDEMHNAAVCREKRLPNYCLYSVNPDTRIYFGLVDISFLLEGATILNRLPEDGAAEWVNFNAKPRKLF
;
A
#
# COMPACT_ATOMS: atom_id res chain seq x y z
N MET A 1 24.33 21.84 -17.03
CA MET A 1 22.89 21.63 -16.76
C MET A 1 22.81 20.96 -15.40
N GLN A 2 22.47 21.68 -14.33
CA GLN A 2 22.31 21.09 -12.99
C GLN A 2 21.18 20.06 -13.09
N ALA A 3 21.47 18.81 -12.71
CA ALA A 3 20.44 17.79 -12.57
C ALA A 3 19.43 18.31 -11.55
N ARG A 4 18.17 18.47 -11.96
CA ARG A 4 17.10 18.72 -11.00
C ARG A 4 16.99 17.48 -10.13
N ASP A 5 17.11 17.62 -8.81
CA ASP A 5 16.97 16.49 -7.89
C ASP A 5 15.59 15.84 -8.06
N CYS A 6 15.56 14.54 -8.37
CA CYS A 6 14.33 13.76 -8.42
C CYS A 6 13.80 13.58 -7.00
N LYS A 7 12.65 14.20 -6.71
CA LYS A 7 11.95 14.14 -5.42
C LYS A 7 11.08 12.89 -5.26
N CYS A 8 11.47 11.81 -5.91
CA CYS A 8 10.66 10.63 -6.10
C CYS A 8 10.76 9.73 -4.85
N HIS A 9 10.12 10.14 -3.76
CA HIS A 9 10.14 9.47 -2.46
C HIS A 9 8.77 8.88 -2.10
N ARG A 10 8.79 7.76 -1.38
CA ARG A 10 7.59 7.15 -0.79
C ARG A 10 7.72 7.23 0.73
N LEU A 11 6.73 7.84 1.37
CA LEU A 11 6.77 8.12 2.80
C LEU A 11 5.62 7.39 3.50
N ALA A 12 5.96 6.55 4.47
CA ALA A 12 4.98 6.09 5.44
C ALA A 12 5.06 7.03 6.65
N ILE A 13 3.96 7.71 6.95
CA ILE A 13 3.91 8.66 8.07
C ILE A 13 3.40 7.91 9.29
N SER A 14 4.22 7.90 10.34
CA SER A 14 3.78 7.51 11.67
C SER A 14 3.45 8.76 12.48
N LEU A 15 2.23 8.83 13.03
CA LEU A 15 1.84 9.94 13.91
C LEU A 15 2.22 9.69 15.37
N ASN A 16 2.90 8.58 15.68
CA ASN A 16 3.22 8.20 17.05
C ASN A 16 4.42 7.24 17.12
N GLU A 17 5.15 7.15 18.25
CA GLU A 17 6.27 6.21 18.47
C GLU A 17 5.88 4.70 18.42
N THR A 18 4.69 4.38 17.91
CA THR A 18 4.04 3.10 18.08
C THR A 18 4.18 2.21 16.83
N LEU A 19 5.43 1.84 16.51
CA LEU A 19 5.70 0.69 15.62
C LEU A 19 5.17 -0.65 16.22
N ASN A 20 4.73 -0.63 17.49
CA ASN A 20 4.16 -1.77 18.20
C ASN A 20 2.63 -1.68 18.38
N SER A 21 1.94 -0.71 17.77
CA SER A 21 0.49 -0.55 17.96
C SER A 21 -0.29 -1.61 17.20
N ILE A 22 -1.29 -2.18 17.87
CA ILE A 22 -2.31 -3.04 17.24
C ILE A 22 -3.28 -2.28 16.32
N ASN A 23 -3.01 -1.01 15.95
CA ASN A 23 -3.91 -0.21 15.11
C ASN A 23 -3.18 0.53 13.98
N PHE A 24 -2.11 -0.06 13.42
CA PHE A 24 -1.30 0.57 12.36
C PHE A 24 -2.10 1.24 11.23
N GLU A 25 -3.12 0.60 10.66
CA GLU A 25 -3.94 1.23 9.59
C GLU A 25 -4.72 2.47 10.06
N ALA A 26 -5.05 2.56 11.35
CA ALA A 26 -5.67 3.73 11.95
C ALA A 26 -4.63 4.79 12.38
N ASP A 27 -3.43 4.35 12.79
CA ASP A 27 -2.38 5.19 13.37
C ASP A 27 -1.43 5.77 12.32
N PHE A 28 -1.37 5.18 11.12
CA PHE A 28 -0.50 5.60 10.04
C PHE A 28 -1.29 6.19 8.88
N ARG A 29 -0.78 7.30 8.34
CA ARG A 29 -1.28 7.88 7.09
C ARG A 29 -0.29 7.56 5.98
N LYS A 30 -0.80 7.01 4.88
CA LYS A 30 -0.01 6.65 3.70
C LYS A 30 0.14 7.92 2.84
N ALA A 31 1.37 8.32 2.52
CA ALA A 31 1.63 9.45 1.63
C ALA A 31 2.62 9.05 0.53
N VAL A 32 2.29 9.36 -0.71
CA VAL A 32 3.18 9.09 -1.84
C VAL A 32 3.31 10.34 -2.68
N GLN A 33 4.55 10.64 -3.05
CA GLN A 33 4.89 11.64 -4.04
C GLN A 33 5.56 10.95 -5.23
N SER A 34 4.99 11.11 -6.41
CA SER A 34 5.59 10.64 -7.67
C SER A 34 5.48 11.73 -8.72
N LEU A 35 6.38 11.66 -9.71
CA LEU A 35 6.34 12.50 -10.90
C LEU A 35 5.32 12.01 -11.93
N THR A 36 4.86 10.77 -11.79
CA THR A 36 3.92 10.06 -12.68
C THR A 36 2.77 9.46 -11.89
N ALA A 37 1.77 8.92 -12.59
CA ALA A 37 0.68 8.20 -11.94
C ALA A 37 1.24 7.07 -11.07
N VAL A 38 0.77 7.04 -9.82
CA VAL A 38 1.20 6.10 -8.80
C VAL A 38 0.05 5.80 -7.86
N GLY A 39 -0.06 4.55 -7.46
CA GLY A 39 -0.97 4.10 -6.44
C GLY A 39 -0.25 3.21 -5.44
N ILE A 40 -0.65 3.33 -4.19
CA ILE A 40 -0.07 2.59 -3.08
C ILE A 40 -1.16 1.96 -2.25
N ASP A 41 -0.93 0.73 -1.84
CA ASP A 41 -1.65 0.19 -0.71
C ASP A 41 -0.74 -0.58 0.23
N CYS A 42 -1.19 -0.66 1.47
CA CYS A 42 -0.51 -1.36 2.54
C CYS A 42 -1.54 -1.88 3.53
N MET A 43 -1.43 -3.15 3.89
CA MET A 43 -2.38 -3.82 4.76
C MET A 43 -1.64 -4.54 5.86
N ARG A 44 -2.22 -4.50 7.07
CA ARG A 44 -1.69 -5.27 8.18
C ARG A 44 -2.10 -6.73 8.09
N LEU A 45 -1.16 -7.63 8.38
CA LEU A 45 -1.41 -9.03 8.65
C LEU A 45 -2.17 -9.18 9.97
N ASP A 46 -3.49 -9.10 9.90
CA ASP A 46 -4.34 -9.38 11.05
C ASP A 46 -4.44 -10.90 11.28
N LYS A 47 -4.00 -11.35 12.46
CA LYS A 47 -3.96 -12.78 12.82
C LYS A 47 -5.28 -13.29 13.39
N GLU A 48 -6.13 -12.41 13.94
CA GLU A 48 -7.30 -12.81 14.75
C GLU A 48 -8.52 -11.94 14.46
N ARG A 49 -8.76 -11.63 13.19
CA ARG A 49 -9.86 -10.75 12.82
C ARG A 49 -11.19 -11.51 12.94
N ASN A 50 -12.06 -11.06 13.85
CA ASN A 50 -13.48 -11.45 13.95
C ASN A 50 -13.79 -12.96 14.08
N ASN A 51 -12.90 -13.78 14.66
CA ASN A 51 -13.09 -15.24 14.80
C ASN A 51 -13.40 -15.98 13.47
N LYS A 52 -12.96 -15.43 12.33
CA LYS A 52 -13.15 -16.03 11.01
C LYS A 52 -11.91 -16.79 10.59
N SER A 53 -12.10 -17.91 9.88
CA SER A 53 -10.99 -18.66 9.29
C SER A 53 -10.38 -17.90 8.11
N ALA A 54 -9.15 -18.24 7.72
CA ALA A 54 -8.53 -17.66 6.53
C ALA A 54 -9.36 -17.94 5.25
N ASP A 55 -10.01 -19.10 5.17
CA ASP A 55 -10.85 -19.46 4.02
C ASP A 55 -12.15 -18.63 3.97
N ASP A 56 -12.69 -18.21 5.12
CA ASP A 56 -13.83 -17.29 5.18
C ASP A 56 -13.43 -15.91 4.63
N TYR A 57 -12.24 -15.42 4.98
CA TYR A 57 -11.69 -14.19 4.42
C TYR A 57 -11.49 -14.27 2.92
N ILE A 58 -10.84 -15.32 2.42
CA ILE A 58 -10.64 -15.54 0.98
C ILE A 58 -11.99 -15.59 0.26
N THR A 59 -13.00 -16.25 0.86
CA THR A 59 -14.35 -16.32 0.30
C THR A 59 -15.01 -14.94 0.21
N SER A 60 -14.78 -14.05 1.17
CA SER A 60 -15.28 -12.66 1.10
C SER A 60 -14.70 -11.86 -0.08
N MET A 61 -13.49 -12.20 -0.53
CA MET A 61 -12.83 -11.60 -1.71
C MET A 61 -13.12 -12.34 -3.02
N ALA A 62 -13.86 -13.46 -3.00
CA ALA A 62 -14.07 -14.30 -4.18
C ALA A 62 -14.76 -13.59 -5.36
N LYS A 63 -15.51 -12.51 -5.09
CA LYS A 63 -16.10 -11.67 -6.15
C LYS A 63 -15.13 -10.68 -6.77
N SER A 64 -14.00 -10.43 -6.10
CA SER A 64 -13.00 -9.42 -6.46
C SER A 64 -11.68 -10.03 -6.92
N ALA A 65 -11.59 -11.35 -6.97
CA ALA A 65 -10.37 -12.10 -7.30
C ALA A 65 -10.62 -13.10 -8.44
N GLY A 66 -9.62 -13.24 -9.30
CA GLY A 66 -9.63 -14.23 -10.38
C GLY A 66 -9.51 -15.67 -9.86
N PRO A 67 -9.86 -16.70 -10.65
CA PRO A 67 -9.80 -18.10 -10.24
C PRO A 67 -8.39 -18.54 -9.80
N GLU A 68 -7.36 -18.09 -10.51
CA GLU A 68 -5.97 -18.44 -10.20
C GLU A 68 -5.47 -17.76 -8.92
N GLU A 69 -5.89 -16.51 -8.67
CA GLU A 69 -5.60 -15.79 -7.43
C GLU A 69 -6.22 -16.52 -6.23
N LEU A 70 -7.49 -16.94 -6.35
CA LEU A 70 -8.20 -17.72 -5.34
C LEU A 70 -7.53 -19.08 -5.10
N ARG A 71 -7.13 -19.77 -6.18
CA ARG A 71 -6.39 -21.02 -6.08
C ARG A 71 -5.09 -20.81 -5.31
N MET A 72 -4.29 -19.82 -5.70
CA MET A 72 -3.03 -19.49 -5.06
C MET A 72 -3.19 -19.17 -3.57
N MET A 73 -4.21 -18.39 -3.19
CA MET A 73 -4.51 -18.10 -1.79
C MET A 73 -4.86 -19.36 -1.01
N ARG A 74 -5.75 -20.22 -1.54
CA ARG A 74 -6.26 -21.41 -0.83
C ARG A 74 -5.24 -22.53 -0.70
N THR A 75 -4.30 -22.65 -1.63
CA THR A 75 -3.29 -23.73 -1.62
C THR A 75 -2.12 -23.49 -0.66
N GLN A 76 -2.10 -22.37 0.07
CA GLN A 76 -1.03 -22.10 1.03
C GLN A 76 -1.09 -23.07 2.22
N ALA A 77 0.08 -23.41 2.75
CA ALA A 77 0.23 -24.49 3.74
C ALA A 77 -0.37 -24.16 5.12
N THR A 78 -0.47 -22.89 5.48
CA THR A 78 -0.99 -22.44 6.78
C THR A 78 -1.94 -21.26 6.59
N ASP A 79 -2.88 -21.09 7.54
CA ASP A 79 -3.80 -19.95 7.52
C ASP A 79 -3.06 -18.60 7.56
N GLN A 80 -1.93 -18.53 8.25
CA GLN A 80 -1.07 -17.34 8.21
C GLN A 80 -0.57 -17.06 6.79
N MET A 81 -0.11 -18.08 6.06
CA MET A 81 0.33 -17.92 4.66
C MET A 81 -0.84 -17.57 3.73
N LYS A 82 -2.01 -18.18 3.94
CA LYS A 82 -3.25 -17.82 3.22
C LYS A 82 -3.56 -16.33 3.39
N MET A 83 -3.52 -15.82 4.63
CA MET A 83 -3.76 -14.40 4.93
C MET A 83 -2.69 -13.48 4.36
N ILE A 84 -1.42 -13.90 4.33
CA ILE A 84 -0.36 -13.14 3.65
C ILE A 84 -0.69 -12.95 2.16
N TYR A 85 -1.10 -14.02 1.47
CA TYR A 85 -1.45 -13.94 0.05
C TYR A 85 -2.75 -13.18 -0.19
N PHE A 86 -3.73 -13.30 0.71
CA PHE A 86 -4.94 -12.48 0.69
C PHE A 86 -4.60 -10.98 0.68
N TYR A 87 -3.80 -10.53 1.66
CA TYR A 87 -3.42 -9.13 1.75
C TYR A 87 -2.44 -8.70 0.65
N ARG A 88 -1.63 -9.62 0.10
CA ARG A 88 -0.78 -9.38 -1.08
C ARG A 88 -1.63 -8.98 -2.29
N TYR A 89 -2.61 -9.81 -2.67
CA TYR A 89 -3.51 -9.52 -3.79
C TYR A 89 -4.39 -8.30 -3.52
N TRP A 90 -4.82 -8.09 -2.28
CA TRP A 90 -5.58 -6.90 -1.91
C TRP A 90 -4.76 -5.63 -2.14
N CYS A 91 -3.53 -5.58 -1.63
CA CYS A 91 -2.65 -4.42 -1.82
C CYS A 91 -2.39 -4.15 -3.30
N LEU A 92 -2.14 -5.20 -4.08
CA LEU A 92 -1.92 -5.12 -5.53
C LEU A 92 -3.13 -4.50 -6.26
N LYS A 93 -4.34 -4.99 -5.99
CA LYS A 93 -5.58 -4.46 -6.58
C LYS A 93 -5.77 -2.98 -6.23
N GLU A 94 -5.71 -2.65 -4.94
CA GLU A 94 -5.87 -1.27 -4.46
C GLU A 94 -4.80 -0.32 -5.00
N ALA A 95 -3.56 -0.78 -5.14
CA ALA A 95 -2.48 0.00 -5.73
C ALA A 95 -2.77 0.34 -7.21
N VAL A 96 -3.27 -0.61 -8.00
CA VAL A 96 -3.67 -0.35 -9.40
C VAL A 96 -4.83 0.65 -9.45
N LEU A 97 -5.89 0.45 -8.67
CA LEU A 97 -7.05 1.35 -8.64
C LEU A 97 -6.67 2.79 -8.30
N LYS A 98 -5.75 2.96 -7.35
CA LYS A 98 -5.26 4.28 -6.93
C LYS A 98 -4.36 4.90 -7.99
N ALA A 99 -3.61 4.10 -8.75
CA ALA A 99 -2.77 4.58 -9.84
C ALA A 99 -3.59 5.04 -11.04
N THR A 100 -4.66 4.31 -11.39
CA THR A 100 -5.55 4.66 -12.51
C THR A 100 -6.51 5.79 -12.16
N GLY A 101 -6.80 5.98 -10.86
CA GLY A 101 -7.79 6.96 -10.40
C GLY A 101 -9.23 6.53 -10.63
N GLU A 102 -9.47 5.29 -11.06
CA GLU A 102 -10.81 4.75 -11.36
C GLU A 102 -11.65 4.48 -10.09
N GLY A 103 -11.05 4.58 -8.90
CA GLY A 103 -11.75 4.34 -7.64
C GLY A 103 -12.19 2.88 -7.51
N LEU A 104 -13.41 2.63 -7.03
CA LEU A 104 -13.97 1.28 -6.97
C LEU A 104 -14.37 0.84 -8.39
N LEU A 105 -13.51 0.09 -9.08
CA LEU A 105 -13.93 -0.66 -10.26
C LEU A 105 -15.20 -1.44 -9.91
N SER A 106 -16.19 -1.43 -10.82
CA SER A 106 -17.45 -2.16 -10.62
C SER A 106 -17.23 -3.67 -10.49
N ASP A 107 -16.10 -4.18 -11.02
CA ASP A 107 -15.70 -5.57 -10.91
C ASP A 107 -14.16 -5.69 -10.87
N LEU A 108 -13.62 -5.95 -9.67
CA LEU A 108 -12.19 -6.14 -9.43
C LEU A 108 -11.65 -7.50 -9.92
N SER A 109 -12.53 -8.45 -10.26
CA SER A 109 -12.12 -9.75 -10.80
C SER A 109 -11.56 -9.65 -12.24
N ARG A 110 -11.85 -8.53 -12.92
CA ARG A 110 -11.31 -8.20 -14.25
C ARG A 110 -9.79 -7.98 -14.22
N LEU A 111 -9.26 -7.49 -13.10
CA LEU A 111 -7.83 -7.36 -12.84
C LEU A 111 -7.28 -8.70 -12.35
N ASN A 112 -6.42 -9.31 -13.15
CA ASN A 112 -5.78 -10.58 -12.85
C ASN A 112 -4.27 -10.37 -12.67
N PHE A 113 -3.77 -10.67 -11.47
CA PHE A 113 -2.36 -10.56 -11.13
C PHE A 113 -1.63 -11.88 -11.35
N HIS A 114 -0.51 -11.82 -12.05
CA HIS A 114 0.35 -12.97 -12.33
C HIS A 114 1.62 -12.83 -11.48
N ILE A 115 1.68 -13.61 -10.40
CA ILE A 115 2.82 -13.66 -9.48
C ILE A 115 3.65 -14.93 -9.73
N GLU A 116 4.97 -14.86 -9.59
CA GLU A 116 5.85 -16.04 -9.68
C GLU A 116 5.69 -16.91 -8.42
N PRO A 117 5.18 -18.16 -8.51
CA PRO A 117 4.88 -18.98 -7.35
C PRO A 117 6.10 -19.33 -6.49
N ARG A 118 7.31 -19.31 -7.08
CA ARG A 118 8.57 -19.62 -6.38
C ARG A 118 9.17 -18.42 -5.66
N GLU A 119 8.67 -17.21 -5.89
CA GLU A 119 9.21 -16.03 -5.24
C GLU A 119 8.85 -15.98 -3.76
N ARG A 120 9.87 -15.66 -2.96
CA ARG A 120 9.74 -15.63 -1.52
C ARG A 120 9.17 -14.29 -1.05
N TYR A 121 7.84 -14.21 -1.02
CA TYR A 121 7.13 -13.05 -0.47
C TYR A 121 7.07 -13.10 1.07
N ARG A 122 7.96 -12.34 1.71
CA ARG A 122 8.09 -12.21 3.18
C ARG A 122 8.75 -10.87 3.52
N PRO A 123 8.80 -10.45 4.80
CA PRO A 123 9.49 -9.22 5.18
C PRO A 123 10.88 -9.10 4.56
N ARG A 124 11.23 -7.87 4.15
CA ARG A 124 12.46 -7.50 3.41
C ARG A 124 12.51 -7.97 1.94
N CYS A 125 11.40 -8.45 1.37
CA CYS A 125 11.33 -8.67 -0.07
C CYS A 125 11.21 -7.34 -0.85
N PHE A 126 11.64 -7.36 -2.10
CA PHE A 126 11.37 -6.32 -3.09
C PHE A 126 11.15 -7.03 -4.43
N ILE A 127 9.87 -7.23 -4.79
CA ILE A 127 9.45 -7.99 -5.97
C ILE A 127 8.97 -7.01 -7.04
N THR A 128 9.40 -7.22 -8.28
CA THR A 128 8.98 -6.40 -9.44
C THR A 128 8.59 -7.23 -10.67
N SER A 129 8.57 -8.55 -10.52
CA SER A 129 8.23 -9.51 -11.59
C SER A 129 6.72 -9.67 -11.79
N THR A 130 5.92 -9.28 -10.79
CA THR A 130 4.47 -9.36 -10.84
C THR A 130 3.91 -8.49 -11.96
N THR A 131 3.01 -9.07 -12.75
CA THR A 131 2.31 -8.37 -13.83
C THR A 131 0.81 -8.39 -13.60
N VAL A 132 0.08 -7.50 -14.26
CA VAL A 132 -1.39 -7.44 -14.19
C VAL A 132 -1.99 -7.43 -15.59
N SER A 133 -3.12 -8.12 -15.74
CA SER A 133 -3.95 -8.08 -16.95
C SER A 133 -5.34 -7.58 -16.61
N LEU A 134 -5.90 -6.73 -17.48
CA LEU A 134 -7.29 -6.31 -17.43
C LEU A 134 -8.03 -7.00 -18.58
N ASP A 135 -9.07 -7.78 -18.26
CA ASP A 135 -9.84 -8.56 -19.25
C ASP A 135 -8.95 -9.41 -20.17
N GLY A 136 -7.90 -10.03 -19.60
CA GLY A 136 -6.94 -10.86 -20.32
C GLY A 136 -5.88 -10.09 -21.12
N LYS A 137 -5.94 -8.76 -21.18
CA LYS A 137 -4.91 -7.93 -21.81
C LYS A 137 -3.88 -7.49 -20.79
N LEU A 138 -2.60 -7.83 -21.03
CA LEU A 138 -1.47 -7.35 -20.22
C LEU A 138 -1.45 -5.82 -20.17
N GLN A 139 -1.31 -5.26 -18.98
CA GLN A 139 -1.13 -3.83 -18.76
C GLN A 139 0.38 -3.54 -18.57
N ASP A 140 1.10 -3.41 -19.69
CA ASP A 140 2.56 -3.30 -19.72
C ASP A 140 3.07 -1.88 -19.43
N GLU A 141 2.15 -0.92 -19.29
CA GLU A 141 2.42 0.43 -18.83
C GLU A 141 2.69 0.52 -17.32
N TRP A 142 2.33 -0.50 -16.55
CA TRP A 142 2.50 -0.52 -15.10
C TRP A 142 3.72 -1.34 -14.66
N ILE A 143 4.40 -0.87 -13.61
CA ILE A 143 5.31 -1.66 -12.79
C ILE A 143 4.67 -1.82 -11.41
N LEU A 144 4.61 -3.06 -10.95
CA LEU A 144 4.14 -3.43 -9.62
C LEU A 144 5.36 -3.71 -8.75
N GLU A 145 5.45 -3.04 -7.61
CA GLU A 145 6.52 -3.24 -6.64
C GLU A 145 5.91 -3.74 -5.34
N GLU A 146 6.30 -4.92 -4.91
CA GLU A 146 5.76 -5.56 -3.71
C GLU A 146 6.83 -5.65 -2.64
N THR A 147 6.47 -5.30 -1.42
CA THR A 147 7.37 -5.31 -0.27
C THR A 147 6.59 -5.45 1.02
N PHE A 148 7.30 -5.37 2.14
CA PHE A 148 6.70 -5.12 3.44
C PHE A 148 7.33 -3.86 4.01
N ILE A 149 6.51 -3.01 4.63
CA ILE A 149 7.04 -1.82 5.32
C ILE A 149 7.64 -2.17 6.69
N ASP A 150 7.22 -3.29 7.29
CA ASP A 150 7.82 -3.89 8.49
C ASP A 150 7.54 -5.42 8.52
N GLU A 151 7.57 -6.06 9.69
CA GLU A 151 7.35 -7.52 9.79
C GLU A 151 5.86 -7.93 9.65
N MET A 152 4.93 -6.99 9.75
CA MET A 152 3.49 -7.23 9.85
C MET A 152 2.65 -6.52 8.80
N HIS A 153 3.26 -5.73 7.91
CA HIS A 153 2.53 -4.90 6.96
C HIS A 153 2.99 -5.12 5.52
N ASN A 154 2.11 -5.73 4.74
CA ASN A 154 2.28 -5.96 3.32
C ASN A 154 2.09 -4.63 2.60
N ALA A 155 2.86 -4.37 1.54
CA ALA A 155 2.65 -3.21 0.70
C ALA A 155 2.83 -3.53 -0.78
N ALA A 156 2.08 -2.82 -1.61
CA ALA A 156 2.22 -2.82 -3.04
C ALA A 156 2.21 -1.38 -3.57
N VAL A 157 3.02 -1.14 -4.59
CA VAL A 157 3.02 0.11 -5.34
C VAL A 157 2.81 -0.21 -6.81
N CYS A 158 1.83 0.45 -7.43
CA CYS A 158 1.65 0.46 -8.87
C CYS A 158 2.12 1.82 -9.38
N ARG A 159 2.99 1.84 -10.39
CA ARG A 159 3.46 3.08 -11.01
C ARG A 159 3.66 2.92 -12.50
N GLU A 160 3.65 4.04 -13.22
CA GLU A 160 4.00 4.02 -14.63
C GLU A 160 5.44 3.50 -14.83
N LYS A 161 5.58 2.65 -15.86
CA LYS A 161 6.84 2.11 -16.33
C LYS A 161 7.74 3.19 -16.92
N ARG A 162 7.14 4.12 -17.67
CA ARG A 162 7.85 5.26 -18.26
C ARG A 162 8.00 6.35 -17.20
N LEU A 163 9.25 6.64 -16.86
CA LEU A 163 9.58 7.71 -15.93
C LEU A 163 10.19 8.90 -16.70
N PRO A 164 10.06 10.13 -16.19
CA PRO A 164 10.70 11.29 -16.83
C PRO A 164 12.23 11.09 -16.93
N ASN A 165 12.85 11.64 -17.97
CA ASN A 165 14.30 11.46 -18.21
C ASN A 165 15.20 11.99 -17.08
N TYR A 166 14.68 12.94 -16.29
CA TYR A 166 15.37 13.50 -15.12
C TYR A 166 15.10 12.73 -13.82
N CYS A 167 14.31 11.65 -13.88
CA CYS A 167 14.06 10.79 -12.74
C CYS A 167 15.31 9.96 -12.41
N LEU A 168 15.68 9.88 -11.13
CA LEU A 168 16.82 9.09 -10.66
C LEU A 168 16.74 7.63 -11.12
N TYR A 169 15.53 7.05 -11.14
CA TYR A 169 15.30 5.67 -11.58
C TYR A 169 15.44 5.49 -13.10
N SER A 170 15.29 6.56 -13.89
CA SER A 170 15.61 6.53 -15.33
C SER A 170 17.12 6.50 -15.56
N VAL A 171 17.89 7.14 -14.67
CA VAL A 171 19.35 7.22 -14.74
C VAL A 171 20.01 5.97 -14.16
N ASN A 172 19.46 5.44 -13.06
CA ASN A 172 19.93 4.24 -12.39
C ASN A 172 18.75 3.28 -12.14
N PRO A 173 18.43 2.40 -13.10
CA PRO A 173 17.29 1.48 -13.05
C PRO A 173 17.34 0.48 -11.89
N ASP A 174 18.52 0.18 -11.35
CA ASP A 174 18.70 -0.73 -10.21
C ASP A 174 18.37 -0.06 -8.87
N THR A 175 18.15 1.27 -8.87
CA THR A 175 17.78 2.01 -7.67
C THR A 175 16.39 1.56 -7.22
N ARG A 176 16.32 1.06 -5.98
CA ARG A 176 15.06 0.62 -5.37
C ARG A 176 14.42 1.77 -4.61
N ILE A 177 13.09 1.84 -4.70
CA ILE A 177 12.31 2.82 -3.95
C ILE A 177 11.86 2.18 -2.64
N TYR A 178 12.53 2.54 -1.56
CA TYR A 178 12.15 2.08 -0.22
C TYR A 178 11.20 3.06 0.46
N PHE A 179 10.43 2.53 1.39
CA PHE A 179 9.65 3.35 2.31
C PHE A 179 10.57 4.03 3.32
N GLY A 180 10.48 5.35 3.40
CA GLY A 180 11.02 6.12 4.52
C GLY A 180 9.99 6.21 5.62
N LEU A 181 10.38 5.87 6.85
CA LEU A 181 9.62 6.23 8.05
C LEU A 181 9.99 7.66 8.45
N VAL A 182 8.98 8.48 8.67
CA VAL A 182 9.13 9.88 9.09
C VAL A 182 8.24 10.17 10.28
N ASP A 183 8.68 11.10 11.12
CA ASP A 183 7.93 11.57 12.30
C ASP A 183 7.20 12.89 12.02
N ILE A 184 6.46 13.38 13.01
CA ILE A 184 5.76 14.67 12.89
C ILE A 184 6.72 15.84 12.74
N SER A 185 7.92 15.77 13.33
CA SER A 185 8.95 16.81 13.24
C SER A 185 9.40 17.01 11.79
N PHE A 186 9.66 15.92 11.09
CA PHE A 186 9.99 15.92 9.66
C PHE A 186 8.87 16.56 8.82
N LEU A 187 7.60 16.26 9.13
CA LEU A 187 6.46 16.83 8.39
C LEU A 187 6.24 18.31 8.66
N LEU A 188 6.58 18.76 9.87
CA LEU A 188 6.46 20.16 10.27
C LEU A 188 7.67 21.01 9.84
N GLU A 189 8.72 20.39 9.31
CA GLU A 189 9.88 21.12 8.80
C GLU A 189 9.48 22.08 7.67
N GLY A 190 9.64 23.38 7.90
CA GLY A 190 9.24 24.42 6.95
C GLY A 190 7.73 24.66 6.84
N ALA A 191 6.91 23.98 7.65
CA ALA A 191 5.47 24.21 7.67
C ALA A 191 5.14 25.61 8.20
N THR A 192 4.13 26.24 7.60
CA THR A 192 3.61 27.55 8.04
C THR A 192 2.12 27.44 8.33
N ILE A 193 1.67 28.10 9.40
CA ILE A 193 0.25 28.12 9.75
C ILE A 193 -0.52 28.95 8.72
N LEU A 194 -1.41 28.30 7.96
CA LEU A 194 -2.26 28.98 6.97
C LEU A 194 -3.54 29.56 7.59
N ASN A 195 -4.18 28.79 8.48
CA ASN A 195 -5.41 29.17 9.15
C ASN A 195 -5.20 29.01 10.66
N ARG A 196 -5.08 30.12 11.40
CA ARG A 196 -4.98 30.07 12.86
C ARG A 196 -6.36 29.78 13.44
N LEU A 197 -6.44 28.73 14.25
CA LEU A 197 -7.61 28.48 15.08
C LEU A 197 -7.55 29.39 16.33
N PRO A 198 -8.68 29.92 16.80
CA PRO A 198 -8.76 30.60 18.10
C PRO A 198 -8.27 29.67 19.21
N GLU A 199 -7.55 30.24 20.18
CA GLU A 199 -7.07 29.49 21.37
C GLU A 199 -6.34 28.19 21.02
N ASP A 200 -5.56 28.21 19.93
CA ASP A 200 -4.78 27.05 19.44
C ASP A 200 -5.63 25.79 19.18
N GLY A 201 -6.91 25.98 18.85
CA GLY A 201 -7.83 24.88 18.51
C GLY A 201 -8.34 24.10 19.73
N ALA A 202 -8.35 24.70 20.92
CA ALA A 202 -8.81 24.05 22.15
C ALA A 202 -10.24 23.47 22.01
N ALA A 203 -11.15 24.21 21.38
CA ALA A 203 -12.53 23.77 21.14
C ALA A 203 -12.60 22.57 20.19
N GLU A 204 -11.83 22.58 19.11
CA GLU A 204 -11.72 21.49 18.15
C GLU A 204 -11.15 20.22 18.80
N TRP A 205 -10.16 20.37 19.68
CA TRP A 205 -9.59 19.26 20.43
C TRP A 205 -10.59 18.63 21.41
N VAL A 206 -11.35 19.45 22.14
CA VAL A 206 -12.44 18.97 23.02
C VAL A 206 -13.50 18.22 22.21
N ASN A 207 -13.92 18.78 21.07
CA ASN A 207 -14.87 18.14 20.17
C ASN A 207 -14.33 16.80 19.64
N PHE A 208 -13.06 16.75 19.21
CA PHE A 208 -12.42 15.51 18.77
C PHE A 208 -12.42 14.44 19.87
N ASN A 209 -12.02 14.79 21.10
CA ASN A 209 -11.97 13.85 22.22
C ASN A 209 -13.35 13.35 22.67
N ALA A 210 -14.41 14.14 22.44
CA ALA A 210 -15.78 13.74 22.73
C ALA A 210 -16.34 12.71 21.74
N LYS A 211 -15.69 12.52 20.57
CA LYS A 211 -16.17 11.54 19.58
C LYS A 211 -16.03 10.12 20.13
N PRO A 212 -17.04 9.26 19.93
CA PRO A 212 -17.00 7.88 20.42
C PRO A 212 -15.80 7.15 19.79
N ARG A 213 -15.02 6.47 20.64
CA ARG A 213 -13.97 5.56 20.17
C ARG A 213 -14.64 4.39 19.46
N LYS A 214 -14.15 4.02 18.27
CA LYS A 214 -14.60 2.78 17.61
C LYS A 214 -14.25 1.61 18.52
N LEU A 215 -15.27 0.85 18.92
CA LEU A 215 -15.09 -0.47 19.51
C LEU A 215 -14.63 -1.39 18.38
N PHE A 216 -13.35 -1.75 18.38
CA PHE A 216 -12.80 -2.78 17.49
C PHE A 216 -12.94 -4.13 18.18
#